data_AF-A0AAV5CIG7-F1
#
_entry.id   AF-A0AAV5CIG7-F1
#
_cell.length_a   1.000
_cell.length_b   1.000
_cell.length_c   1.000
_cell.angle_alpha   90.00
_cell.angle_beta   90.00
_cell.angle_gamma   90.00
#
_symmetry.space_group_name_H-M   'P 1'
#
loop_
_entity.id
_entity.type
_entity.pdbx_description
1 polymer ?
#
loop_
_entity_poly.entity_id
_entity_poly.type
_entity_poly.pdbx_seq_one_letter_code
_entity_poly.pdbx_strand_id
1 'polypeptide(L)'
;MAFRGLALALLLVSFSSSYLPIPSSATSDGFIQCLTEKIPSELIFTQGSSNFNSVLLSTIRNSNFKTNTTVKPICIVTVTDASHVQAAVTCGRTNGVRLRVRSGGHDYAGLSYRSERPEVWGDKYFGGNFQRLALVKGKVDPTDYFRNEQSIPPLLQGY
;
A
#
# COMPACT_ATOMS: atom_id res chain seq x y z
N MET A 1 -38.71 43.95 51.48
CA MET A 1 -37.78 43.90 50.33
C MET A 1 -36.95 42.63 50.46
N ALA A 2 -37.22 41.62 49.65
CA ALA A 2 -36.45 40.37 49.63
C ALA A 2 -36.12 40.04 48.17
N PHE A 3 -34.83 39.90 47.88
CA PHE A 3 -34.29 39.67 46.53
C PHE A 3 -34.60 38.26 46.04
N ARG A 4 -35.03 38.16 44.78
CA ARG A 4 -35.19 36.90 44.04
C ARG A 4 -33.81 36.44 43.55
N GLY A 5 -33.34 35.28 44.00
CA GLY A 5 -32.22 34.57 43.38
C GLY A 5 -32.74 33.52 42.41
N LEU A 6 -32.49 33.69 41.11
CA LEU A 6 -32.65 32.64 40.11
C LEU A 6 -31.30 31.90 40.00
N ALA A 7 -31.26 30.62 40.38
CA ALA A 7 -30.11 29.76 40.14
C ALA A 7 -30.23 29.13 38.74
N LEU A 8 -29.33 29.47 37.82
CA LEU A 8 -29.18 28.79 36.53
C LEU A 8 -28.35 27.50 36.76
N ALA A 9 -28.96 26.34 36.58
CA ALA A 9 -28.25 25.06 36.56
C ALA A 9 -27.66 24.84 35.14
N LEU A 10 -26.33 24.95 35.02
CA LEU A 10 -25.60 24.60 33.81
C LEU A 10 -25.37 23.08 33.76
N LEU A 11 -26.12 22.37 32.91
CA LEU A 11 -25.88 20.97 32.59
C LEU A 11 -24.65 20.86 31.66
N LEU A 12 -23.51 20.48 32.22
CA LEU A 12 -22.31 20.13 31.46
C LEU A 12 -22.51 18.76 30.80
N VAL A 13 -22.88 18.75 29.51
CA VAL A 13 -22.89 17.53 28.71
C VAL A 13 -21.44 17.18 28.38
N SER A 14 -20.87 16.21 29.11
CA SER A 14 -19.56 15.64 28.80
C SER A 14 -19.65 14.84 27.51
N PHE A 15 -19.21 15.43 26.39
CA PHE A 15 -18.95 14.69 25.16
C PHE A 15 -17.78 13.74 25.42
N SER A 16 -18.11 12.47 25.73
CA SER A 16 -17.12 11.39 25.74
C SER A 16 -16.63 11.20 24.32
N SER A 17 -15.50 11.85 24.01
CA SER A 17 -14.80 11.69 22.74
C SER A 17 -14.29 10.26 22.66
N SER A 18 -15.06 9.38 22.03
CA SER A 18 -14.60 8.05 21.64
C SER A 18 -13.52 8.25 20.57
N TYR A 19 -12.26 8.26 21.00
CA TYR A 19 -11.11 8.24 20.12
C TYR A 19 -11.18 6.97 19.26
N LEU A 20 -11.49 7.14 17.98
CA LEU A 20 -11.22 6.08 17.01
C LEU A 20 -9.70 5.86 16.98
N PRO A 21 -9.20 4.63 17.11
CA PRO A 21 -7.77 4.39 16.98
C PRO A 21 -7.35 4.79 15.57
N ILE A 22 -6.42 5.74 15.49
CA ILE A 22 -5.68 6.03 14.27
C ILE A 22 -5.02 4.70 13.85
N PRO A 23 -5.16 4.22 12.60
CA PRO A 23 -4.53 2.98 12.20
C PRO A 23 -3.02 3.13 12.40
N SER A 24 -2.45 2.31 13.27
CA SER A 24 -1.01 2.24 13.45
C SER A 24 -0.37 2.03 12.09
N SER A 25 0.65 2.84 11.77
CA SER A 25 1.50 2.70 10.58
C SER A 25 1.65 1.23 10.20
N ALA A 26 1.33 0.88 8.96
CA ALA A 26 1.49 -0.46 8.39
C ALA A 26 2.83 -1.08 8.80
N THR A 27 2.85 -1.88 9.86
CA THR A 27 4.09 -2.50 10.34
C THR A 27 4.33 -3.74 9.48
N SER A 28 5.51 -3.83 8.86
CA SER A 28 5.97 -5.04 8.17
C SER A 28 5.75 -6.29 9.02
N ASP A 29 5.96 -6.17 10.32
CA ASP A 29 5.96 -7.28 11.27
C ASP A 29 4.55 -7.87 11.44
N GLY A 30 3.53 -7.02 11.63
CA GLY A 30 2.12 -7.45 11.69
C GLY A 30 1.64 -8.12 10.40
N PHE A 31 2.12 -7.65 9.24
CA PHE A 31 1.82 -8.29 7.96
C PHE A 31 2.44 -9.68 7.86
N ILE A 32 3.73 -9.84 8.18
CA ILE A 32 4.43 -11.12 8.12
C ILE A 32 3.85 -12.12 9.14
N GLN A 33 3.49 -11.65 10.34
CA GLN A 33 2.83 -12.48 11.34
C GLN A 33 1.49 -13.02 10.81
N CYS A 34 0.63 -12.15 10.28
CA CYS A 34 -0.66 -12.56 9.71
C CYS A 34 -0.50 -13.59 8.57
N LEU A 35 0.53 -13.45 7.73
CA LEU A 35 0.82 -14.43 6.68
C LEU A 35 1.22 -15.79 7.26
N THR A 36 2.14 -15.79 8.23
CA THR A 36 2.68 -17.02 8.85
C THR A 36 1.58 -17.82 9.58
N GLU A 37 0.55 -17.15 10.10
CA GLU A 37 -0.61 -17.80 10.71
C GLU A 37 -1.53 -18.51 9.69
N LYS A 38 -1.46 -18.16 8.41
CA LYS A 38 -2.44 -18.57 7.38
C LYS A 38 -1.84 -19.29 6.17
N ILE A 39 -0.52 -19.23 5.99
CA ILE A 39 0.20 -19.78 4.84
C ILE A 39 1.41 -20.57 5.36
N PRO A 40 1.70 -21.76 4.81
CA PRO A 40 2.89 -22.51 5.16
C PRO A 40 4.18 -21.68 5.00
N SER A 41 5.07 -21.75 6.00
CA SER A 41 6.24 -20.87 6.08
C SER A 41 7.24 -21.09 4.95
N GLU A 42 7.29 -22.29 4.37
CA GLU A 42 8.10 -22.63 3.21
C GLU A 42 7.72 -21.87 1.93
N LEU A 43 6.52 -21.27 1.89
CA LEU A 43 6.03 -20.45 0.78
C LEU A 43 6.27 -18.95 1.01
N ILE A 44 6.81 -18.55 2.16
CA ILE A 44 7.04 -17.15 2.55
C ILE A 44 8.55 -16.88 2.60
N PHE A 45 9.03 -16.00 1.72
CA PHE A 45 10.43 -15.59 1.65
C PHE A 45 10.57 -14.14 2.09
N THR A 46 11.16 -13.91 3.26
CA THR A 46 11.51 -12.57 3.74
C THR A 46 12.89 -12.18 3.21
N GLN A 47 13.28 -10.91 3.33
CA GLN A 47 14.63 -10.49 2.90
C GLN A 47 15.77 -11.20 3.65
N GLY A 48 15.49 -11.82 4.80
CA GLY A 48 16.46 -12.66 5.54
C GLY A 48 16.56 -14.10 5.05
N SER A 49 15.64 -14.58 4.20
CA SER A 49 15.69 -15.93 3.65
C SER A 49 16.86 -16.08 2.68
N SER A 50 17.63 -17.16 2.79
CA SER A 50 18.82 -17.41 1.94
C SER A 50 18.49 -17.48 0.43
N ASN A 51 17.29 -17.92 0.10
CA ASN A 51 16.75 -18.04 -1.26
C ASN A 51 15.91 -16.83 -1.70
N PHE A 52 15.80 -15.77 -0.91
CA PHE A 52 14.99 -14.59 -1.27
C PHE A 52 15.37 -14.01 -2.63
N ASN A 53 16.68 -13.78 -2.85
CA ASN A 53 17.15 -13.20 -4.10
C ASN A 53 16.97 -14.15 -5.29
N SER A 54 17.15 -15.47 -5.11
CA SER A 54 16.95 -16.41 -6.21
C SER A 54 15.48 -16.46 -6.63
N VAL A 55 14.55 -16.49 -5.67
CA VAL A 55 13.11 -16.42 -5.92
C VAL A 55 12.74 -15.09 -6.57
N LEU A 56 13.23 -13.95 -6.04
CA LEU A 56 12.97 -12.62 -6.60
C LEU A 56 13.43 -12.51 -8.06
N LEU A 57 14.66 -12.92 -8.35
CA LEU A 57 15.31 -12.71 -9.65
C LEU A 57 14.87 -13.72 -10.72
N SER A 58 14.34 -14.89 -10.33
CA SER A 58 13.98 -16.01 -11.22
C SER A 58 13.20 -15.63 -12.47
N THR A 59 12.22 -14.72 -12.35
CA THR A 59 11.36 -14.28 -13.45
C THR A 59 11.52 -12.81 -13.81
N ILE A 60 12.51 -12.10 -13.25
CA ILE A 60 12.82 -10.72 -13.68
C ILE A 60 13.50 -10.79 -15.05
N ARG A 61 12.82 -10.28 -16.07
CA ARG A 61 13.31 -10.27 -17.45
C ARG A 61 14.12 -9.03 -17.81
N ASN A 62 13.74 -7.87 -17.28
CA ASN A 62 14.42 -6.62 -17.55
C ASN A 62 15.62 -6.41 -16.59
N SER A 63 16.85 -6.48 -17.13
CA SER A 63 18.10 -6.38 -16.38
C SER A 63 18.30 -5.03 -15.68
N ASN A 64 17.64 -3.96 -16.16
CA ASN A 64 17.66 -2.64 -15.52
C ASN A 64 17.12 -2.66 -14.08
N PHE A 65 16.38 -3.70 -13.71
CA PHE A 65 15.83 -3.86 -12.36
C PHE A 65 16.56 -4.92 -11.52
N LYS A 66 17.63 -5.54 -12.04
CA LYS A 66 18.48 -6.49 -11.31
C LYS A 66 19.64 -5.78 -10.60
N THR A 67 19.37 -4.64 -9.96
CA THR A 67 20.38 -3.83 -9.28
C THR A 67 20.13 -3.81 -7.77
N ASN A 68 21.14 -3.41 -7.00
CA ASN A 68 20.99 -3.21 -5.55
C ASN A 68 20.19 -1.95 -5.19
N THR A 69 19.98 -1.04 -6.15
CA THR A 69 19.20 0.19 -5.97
C THR A 69 17.71 -0.03 -6.23
N THR A 70 17.33 -1.11 -6.90
CA THR A 70 15.92 -1.50 -7.04
C THR A 70 15.32 -1.79 -5.68
N VAL A 71 14.23 -1.10 -5.34
CA VAL A 71 13.46 -1.36 -4.12
C VAL A 71 12.91 -2.79 -4.15
N LYS A 72 13.29 -3.59 -3.15
CA LYS A 72 12.86 -4.98 -2.99
C LYS A 72 11.57 -5.06 -2.16
N PRO A 73 10.71 -6.07 -2.38
CA PRO A 73 9.52 -6.27 -1.56
C PRO A 73 9.90 -6.67 -0.12
N ILE A 74 8.97 -6.45 0.82
CA ILE A 74 9.13 -6.87 2.24
C ILE A 74 9.27 -8.40 2.33
N CYS A 75 8.42 -9.12 1.58
CA CYS A 75 8.50 -10.56 1.40
C CYS A 75 7.96 -10.96 0.02
N ILE A 76 8.17 -12.22 -0.34
CA ILE A 76 7.58 -12.89 -1.51
C ILE A 76 6.77 -14.06 -0.98
N VAL A 77 5.56 -14.24 -1.50
CA VAL A 77 4.73 -15.41 -1.21
C VAL A 77 4.52 -16.20 -2.50
N THR A 78 5.01 -17.43 -2.57
CA THR A 78 4.77 -18.32 -3.73
C THR A 78 3.51 -19.14 -3.49
N VAL A 79 2.37 -18.56 -3.84
CA VAL A 79 1.06 -19.17 -3.65
C VAL A 79 0.90 -20.43 -4.50
N THR A 80 0.26 -21.46 -3.93
CA THR A 80 -0.03 -22.75 -4.59
C THR A 80 -1.52 -23.09 -4.59
N ASP A 81 -2.30 -22.39 -3.76
CA ASP A 81 -3.75 -22.56 -3.63
C ASP A 81 -4.46 -21.20 -3.57
N ALA A 82 -5.75 -21.18 -3.92
CA ALA A 82 -6.59 -19.98 -3.87
C ALA A 82 -6.67 -19.39 -2.45
N SER A 83 -6.68 -20.22 -1.41
CA SER A 83 -6.69 -19.79 -0.01
C SER A 83 -5.46 -18.96 0.37
N HIS A 84 -4.29 -19.24 -0.21
CA HIS A 84 -3.07 -18.46 0.03
C HIS A 84 -3.20 -17.04 -0.55
N VAL A 85 -3.83 -16.91 -1.72
CA VAL A 85 -4.13 -15.60 -2.32
C VAL A 85 -5.11 -14.83 -1.44
N GLN A 86 -6.18 -15.48 -0.98
CA GLN A 86 -7.17 -14.88 -0.07
C GLN A 86 -6.51 -14.41 1.24
N ALA A 87 -5.64 -15.23 1.83
CA ALA A 87 -4.88 -14.89 3.02
C ALA A 87 -3.97 -13.67 2.78
N ALA A 88 -3.20 -13.66 1.69
CA ALA A 88 -2.32 -12.55 1.35
C ALA A 88 -3.10 -11.23 1.17
N VAL A 89 -4.22 -11.26 0.44
CA VAL A 89 -5.09 -10.09 0.25
C VAL A 89 -5.66 -9.59 1.58
N THR A 90 -6.14 -10.50 2.42
CA THR A 90 -6.70 -10.15 3.73
C THR A 90 -5.64 -9.54 4.63
N CYS A 91 -4.49 -10.19 4.77
CA CYS A 91 -3.38 -9.69 5.58
C CYS A 91 -2.84 -8.34 5.08
N GLY A 92 -2.74 -8.17 3.75
CA GLY A 92 -2.31 -6.91 3.14
C GLY A 92 -3.27 -5.77 3.46
N ARG A 93 -4.59 -5.99 3.33
CA ARG A 93 -5.60 -4.99 3.67
C ARG A 93 -5.58 -4.62 5.15
N THR A 94 -5.58 -5.62 6.04
CA THR A 94 -5.59 -5.39 7.49
C THR A 94 -4.36 -4.62 7.96
N ASN A 95 -3.20 -4.87 7.35
CA ASN A 95 -1.94 -4.24 7.75
C ASN A 95 -1.53 -3.06 6.85
N GLY A 96 -2.38 -2.59 5.94
CA GLY A 96 -2.04 -1.47 5.05
C GLY A 96 -0.88 -1.74 4.07
N VAL A 97 -0.57 -3.00 3.79
CA VAL A 97 0.52 -3.40 2.87
C VAL A 97 -0.05 -3.62 1.46
N ARG A 98 0.51 -2.89 0.48
CA ARG A 98 0.16 -3.07 -0.93
C ARG A 98 0.83 -4.32 -1.50
N LEU A 99 0.05 -5.13 -2.21
CA LEU A 99 0.53 -6.31 -2.91
C LEU A 99 0.85 -5.99 -4.37
N ARG A 100 1.80 -6.73 -4.95
CA ARG A 100 2.09 -6.75 -6.39
C ARG A 100 2.07 -8.20 -6.84
N VAL A 101 1.24 -8.49 -7.84
CA VAL A 101 1.08 -9.84 -8.37
C VAL A 101 2.06 -10.05 -9.53
N ARG A 102 2.73 -11.20 -9.55
CA ARG A 102 3.65 -11.55 -10.62
C ARG A 102 3.41 -12.98 -11.10
N SER A 103 3.05 -13.10 -12.38
CA SER A 103 3.05 -14.36 -13.11
C SER A 103 4.41 -14.53 -13.82
N GLY A 104 4.51 -14.18 -15.11
CA GLY A 104 5.73 -14.39 -15.91
C GLY A 104 6.85 -13.35 -15.74
N GLY A 105 6.59 -12.21 -15.09
CA GLY A 105 7.60 -11.17 -14.84
C GLY A 105 8.08 -10.39 -16.08
N HIS A 106 7.34 -10.44 -17.19
CA HIS A 106 7.58 -9.68 -18.42
C HIS A 106 7.08 -8.22 -18.36
N ASP A 107 7.07 -7.64 -17.17
CA ASP A 107 6.68 -6.24 -16.99
C ASP A 107 7.85 -5.33 -17.40
N TYR A 108 7.70 -4.66 -18.53
CA TYR A 108 8.71 -3.73 -19.06
C TYR A 108 9.10 -2.67 -18.05
N ALA A 109 8.13 -2.17 -17.28
CA ALA A 109 8.33 -1.16 -16.27
C ALA A 109 8.53 -1.78 -14.88
N GLY A 110 8.68 -3.09 -14.74
CA GLY A 110 9.02 -3.79 -13.49
C GLY A 110 8.05 -3.64 -12.31
N LEU A 111 6.81 -3.22 -12.56
CA LEU A 111 5.79 -2.95 -11.53
C LEU A 111 5.23 -4.21 -10.88
N SER A 112 5.41 -5.39 -11.47
CA SER A 112 5.02 -6.66 -10.83
C SER A 112 5.97 -7.12 -9.70
N TYR A 113 7.17 -6.54 -9.55
CA TYR A 113 8.18 -7.01 -8.59
C TYR A 113 9.01 -5.93 -7.88
N ARG A 114 8.84 -4.66 -8.23
CA ARG A 114 9.40 -3.53 -7.47
C ARG A 114 8.30 -2.55 -7.08
N SER A 115 8.55 -1.77 -6.04
CA SER A 115 7.68 -0.65 -5.66
C SER A 115 8.44 0.67 -5.69
N GLU A 116 7.83 1.70 -6.25
CA GLU A 116 8.39 3.05 -6.30
C GLU A 116 7.30 4.04 -5.93
N ARG A 117 7.69 5.24 -5.48
CA ARG A 117 6.72 6.31 -5.26
C ARG A 117 6.11 6.73 -6.61
N PRO A 118 4.78 6.96 -6.68
CA PRO A 118 4.11 7.27 -7.93
C PRO A 118 4.71 8.47 -8.68
N GLU A 119 5.21 9.47 -7.95
CA GLU A 119 5.84 10.66 -8.53
C GLU A 119 7.17 10.31 -9.22
N VAL A 120 8.04 9.55 -8.53
CA VAL A 120 9.34 9.11 -9.06
C VAL A 120 9.16 8.21 -10.27
N TRP A 121 8.24 7.25 -10.17
CA TRP A 121 7.92 6.36 -11.27
C TRP A 121 7.32 7.12 -12.45
N GLY A 122 6.39 8.03 -12.14
CA GLY A 122 5.68 8.83 -13.13
C GLY A 122 6.57 9.77 -13.90
N ASP A 123 7.48 10.48 -13.22
CA ASP A 123 8.48 11.34 -13.87
C ASP A 123 9.40 10.51 -14.78
N LYS A 124 9.81 9.31 -14.35
CA LYS A 124 10.65 8.42 -15.16
C LYS A 124 9.92 7.88 -16.39
N TYR A 125 8.64 7.54 -16.26
CA TYR A 125 7.87 6.88 -17.32
C TYR A 125 7.23 7.87 -18.29
N PHE A 126 6.61 8.94 -17.79
CA PHE A 126 5.91 9.95 -18.59
C PHE A 126 6.78 11.18 -18.91
N GLY A 127 7.96 11.30 -18.29
CA GLY A 127 8.85 12.44 -18.47
C GLY A 127 8.17 13.75 -18.07
N GLY A 128 8.47 14.82 -18.80
CA GLY A 128 7.86 16.14 -18.59
C GLY A 128 6.34 16.20 -18.74
N ASN A 129 5.67 15.10 -19.17
CA ASN A 129 4.22 15.04 -19.25
C ASN A 129 3.54 14.67 -17.92
N PHE A 130 4.28 14.10 -16.96
CA PHE A 130 3.70 13.52 -15.76
C PHE A 130 2.78 14.49 -15.02
N GLN A 131 3.29 15.67 -14.68
CA GLN A 131 2.54 16.67 -13.91
C GLN A 131 1.25 17.10 -14.62
N ARG A 132 1.32 17.39 -15.93
CA ARG A 132 0.14 17.79 -16.72
C ARG A 132 -0.93 16.69 -16.71
N LEU A 133 -0.52 15.45 -16.96
CA LEU A 133 -1.44 14.32 -17.04
C LEU A 133 -2.04 13.97 -15.68
N ALA A 134 -1.25 14.04 -14.61
CA ALA A 134 -1.69 13.76 -13.26
C ALA A 134 -2.67 14.82 -12.72
N LEU A 135 -2.48 16.10 -13.09
CA LEU A 135 -3.45 17.17 -12.83
C LEU A 135 -4.74 16.99 -13.64
N VAL A 136 -4.65 16.61 -14.91
CA VAL A 136 -5.83 16.30 -15.73
C VAL A 136 -6.61 15.15 -15.09
N LYS A 137 -5.95 14.05 -14.72
CA LYS A 137 -6.58 12.91 -14.05
C LYS A 137 -7.21 13.30 -12.71
N GLY A 138 -6.54 14.12 -11.90
CA GLY A 138 -7.10 14.62 -10.64
C GLY A 138 -8.40 15.42 -10.82
N LYS A 139 -8.58 16.08 -11.97
CA LYS A 139 -9.83 16.81 -12.30
C LYS A 139 -10.94 15.90 -12.83
N VAL A 140 -10.62 14.98 -13.72
CA VAL A 140 -11.63 14.14 -14.40
C VAL A 140 -11.97 12.86 -13.64
N ASP A 141 -11.06 12.38 -12.81
CA ASP A 141 -11.14 11.10 -12.08
C ASP A 141 -10.53 11.23 -10.67
N PRO A 142 -11.10 12.10 -9.80
CA PRO A 142 -10.55 12.36 -8.46
C PRO A 142 -10.58 11.13 -7.54
N THR A 143 -11.47 10.17 -7.81
CA THR A 143 -11.59 8.92 -7.06
C THR A 143 -10.72 7.79 -7.60
N ASP A 144 -9.93 8.04 -8.64
CA ASP A 144 -9.04 7.07 -9.29
C ASP A 144 -9.76 5.81 -9.79
N TYR A 145 -10.91 5.98 -10.45
CA TYR A 145 -11.70 4.90 -11.05
C TYR A 145 -10.91 4.15 -12.12
N PHE A 146 -10.22 4.87 -13.02
CA PHE A 146 -9.38 4.26 -14.05
C PHE A 146 -7.96 4.01 -13.54
N ARG A 147 -7.83 3.04 -12.63
CA ARG A 147 -6.56 2.69 -11.97
C ARG A 147 -6.05 1.32 -12.38
N ASN A 148 -4.77 1.26 -12.72
CA ASN A 148 -3.98 0.03 -12.80
C ASN A 148 -2.53 0.33 -12.39
N GLU A 149 -1.66 -0.68 -12.38
CA GLU A 149 -0.27 -0.51 -11.93
C GLU A 149 0.52 0.50 -12.78
N GLN A 150 0.17 0.66 -14.06
CA GLN A 150 0.77 1.59 -15.02
C GLN A 150 -0.04 2.88 -15.21
N SER A 151 -1.12 3.11 -14.46
CA SER A 151 -1.87 4.35 -14.59
C SER A 151 -1.15 5.50 -13.90
N ILE A 152 -1.31 6.70 -14.45
CA ILE A 152 -0.90 7.95 -13.81
C ILE A 152 -1.75 8.12 -12.54
N PRO A 153 -1.18 8.45 -11.37
CA PRO A 153 -1.96 8.77 -10.17
C PRO A 153 -2.65 10.15 -10.31
N PRO A 154 -3.84 10.37 -9.74
CA PRO A 154 -4.41 11.70 -9.65
C PRO A 154 -3.61 12.56 -8.68
N LEU A 155 -3.20 13.76 -9.10
CA LEU A 155 -2.72 14.79 -8.19
C LEU A 155 -3.91 15.65 -7.76
N LEU A 156 -4.35 15.50 -6.52
CA LEU A 156 -5.33 16.38 -5.91
C LEU A 156 -4.62 17.71 -5.59
N GLN A 157 -4.93 18.76 -6.36
CA GLN A 157 -4.69 20.12 -5.88
C GLN A 157 -5.63 20.32 -4.69
N GLY A 158 -5.08 20.65 -3.51
CA GLY A 158 -5.87 21.02 -2.35
C GLY A 158 -6.85 22.13 -2.75
N TYR A 159 -8.13 21.86 -2.63
CA TYR A 159 -9.18 22.87 -2.66
C TYR A 159 -9.26 23.54 -1.29
#